data_AF-A0A9P6GET1-F1
#
_entry.id   AF-A0A9P6GET1-F1
#
_cell.length_a   1.000
_cell.length_b   1.000
_cell.length_c   1.000
_cell.angle_alpha   90.00
_cell.angle_beta   90.00
_cell.angle_gamma   90.00
#
_symmetry.space_group_name_H-M   'P 1'
#
loop_
_entity.id
_entity.type
_entity.pdbx_description
1 polymer ?
#
loop_
_entity_poly.entity_id
_entity_poly.type
_entity_poly.pdbx_seq_one_letter_code
_entity_poly.pdbx_strand_id
1 'polypeptide(L)'
;MRLSILATSLLLQLAASHALFQQLWVNGVDKSNTCVRMPRGNSPVSSVGSNDLRCNAGGAAGVSGKCAVNAGDTVTVEMHQQPGDRSCKNEAIGGNHYGPVLVYMTKVADASKADGSTGWFKVYENGWASAPGNKGAADNDYWGVKDMNRCCGKVDFKIPKDLASGDYLVRAEVVALHTAQSAGGAQFYMSCYQVTVAGSGTLAPATVKIPGLYGSSDPGIKINIHSAITGYTVPGPKVIAESTTVTPGNPMNTAAKLLATGYETKFHALQIIFVRMSCTTILSCLYIWYNKIPRSHGVTGLLVLRGTAGFIGLFGLYYSLSWLEFADATVITFIIPTMTALVCWVWLREPYTVKEALAGLLAFTGVLFVARPPWLFPGTPLDPISGEPAEHVEGPDSTSLSLLSFGIQGGRAHSLPPISAEQRTIAILLAVLGAFAASTAYATIRVIGQRAHSLISVTYFAFLSTIGSAVIILVHPDLQFVMPEDLSQWGLIAIIGLTGFALQFLLTEGLQREKGGRATNLTYLQLVFALVVERLVWGTTPPIESLFGAVLIIGAAVWVSLQKNAVTVKEGKTVDEESSLLRDEQGEDEDCRRNSASTEN
;
A
#
# COMPACT_ATOMS: atom_id res chain seq x y z
N MET A 1 -60.79 -29.32 0.82
CA MET A 1 -59.98 -30.56 0.98
C MET A 1 -58.94 -30.55 -0.13
N ARG A 2 -57.65 -30.37 0.19
CA ARG A 2 -56.63 -31.44 0.24
C ARG A 2 -56.45 -32.05 -1.17
N LEU A 3 -55.31 -32.01 -1.87
CA LEU A 3 -53.92 -32.32 -1.49
C LEU A 3 -53.04 -31.95 -2.72
N SER A 4 -52.04 -31.08 -2.60
CA SER A 4 -50.59 -31.40 -2.68
C SER A 4 -50.13 -32.31 -3.83
N ILE A 5 -49.52 -31.72 -4.87
CA ILE A 5 -48.29 -32.24 -5.51
C ILE A 5 -47.42 -31.03 -5.93
N LEU A 6 -46.58 -30.56 -5.00
CA LEU A 6 -45.35 -29.84 -5.36
C LEU A 6 -44.30 -30.91 -5.63
N ALA A 7 -43.96 -31.13 -6.90
CA ALA A 7 -42.70 -31.74 -7.28
C ALA A 7 -41.71 -30.59 -7.51
N THR A 8 -41.11 -30.09 -6.43
CA THR A 8 -39.93 -29.23 -6.54
C THR A 8 -38.77 -30.08 -7.03
N SER A 9 -38.33 -29.79 -8.24
CA SER A 9 -37.06 -30.21 -8.81
C SER A 9 -35.91 -29.76 -7.89
N LEU A 10 -35.46 -30.65 -7.02
CA LEU A 10 -34.16 -30.52 -6.37
C LEU A 10 -33.10 -30.96 -7.38
N LEU A 11 -32.81 -30.10 -8.37
CA LEU A 11 -31.54 -30.15 -9.07
C LEU A 11 -30.50 -29.57 -8.11
N LEU A 12 -29.92 -30.44 -7.28
CA LEU A 12 -28.60 -30.20 -6.70
C LEU A 12 -27.65 -29.90 -7.86
N GLN A 13 -27.35 -28.62 -8.11
CA GLN A 13 -26.11 -28.28 -8.79
C GLN A 13 -24.98 -28.71 -7.85
N LEU A 14 -24.48 -29.92 -8.04
CA LEU A 14 -23.12 -30.27 -7.65
C LEU A 14 -22.21 -29.35 -8.48
N ALA A 15 -21.93 -28.16 -7.95
CA ALA A 15 -20.92 -27.27 -8.49
C ALA A 15 -19.56 -27.93 -8.22
N ALA A 16 -19.18 -28.86 -9.10
CA ALA A 16 -17.82 -29.36 -9.14
C ALA A 16 -16.96 -28.29 -9.80
N SER A 17 -16.39 -27.37 -9.02
CA SER A 17 -15.49 -26.33 -9.53
C SER A 17 -14.15 -26.95 -9.89
N HIS A 18 -14.10 -27.42 -11.12
CA HIS A 18 -12.88 -27.73 -11.83
C HIS A 18 -12.29 -26.43 -12.39
N ALA A 19 -10.96 -26.34 -12.49
CA ALA A 19 -10.29 -25.17 -13.04
C ALA A 19 -8.88 -25.48 -13.55
N LEU A 20 -8.36 -24.64 -14.42
CA LEU A 20 -7.05 -24.77 -15.04
C LEU A 20 -6.35 -23.43 -15.17
N PHE A 21 -5.06 -23.41 -14.87
CA PHE A 21 -4.17 -22.38 -15.37
C PHE A 21 -3.93 -22.65 -16.87
N GLN A 22 -4.30 -21.72 -17.73
CA GLN A 22 -4.41 -21.97 -19.18
C GLN A 22 -3.80 -20.90 -20.07
N GLN A 23 -3.47 -19.71 -19.55
CA GLN A 23 -2.73 -18.70 -20.31
C GLN A 23 -1.53 -18.14 -19.54
N LEU A 24 -0.60 -17.58 -20.31
CA LEU A 24 0.55 -16.82 -19.83
C LEU A 24 0.59 -15.46 -20.52
N TRP A 25 0.93 -14.42 -19.76
CA TRP A 25 1.25 -13.09 -20.29
C TRP A 25 2.68 -12.71 -19.92
N VAL A 26 3.31 -11.92 -20.77
CA VAL A 26 4.65 -11.37 -20.52
C VAL A 26 4.59 -9.87 -20.73
N ASN A 27 4.84 -9.10 -19.68
CA ASN A 27 4.77 -7.63 -19.68
C ASN A 27 3.44 -7.10 -20.25
N GLY A 28 2.32 -7.72 -19.87
CA GLY A 28 0.98 -7.37 -20.36
C GLY A 28 0.65 -7.83 -21.78
N VAL A 29 1.56 -8.56 -22.46
CA VAL A 29 1.30 -9.14 -23.78
C VAL A 29 0.81 -10.58 -23.65
N ASP A 30 -0.38 -10.85 -24.17
CA ASP A 30 -1.00 -12.18 -24.17
C ASP A 30 -0.17 -13.16 -25.01
N LYS A 31 0.31 -14.25 -24.40
CA LYS A 31 0.99 -15.35 -25.11
C LYS A 31 0.05 -16.54 -25.33
N SER A 32 -1.23 -16.39 -24.98
CA SER A 32 -2.25 -17.42 -25.04
C SER A 32 -1.78 -18.70 -24.34
N ASN A 33 -2.16 -19.86 -24.85
CA ASN A 33 -1.75 -21.17 -24.34
C ASN A 33 -0.48 -21.73 -25.00
N THR A 34 0.27 -20.92 -25.76
CA THR A 34 1.33 -21.41 -26.68
C THR A 34 2.48 -22.12 -25.97
N CYS A 35 2.79 -21.72 -24.74
CA CYS A 35 3.85 -22.30 -23.92
C CYS A 35 3.32 -23.02 -22.67
N VAL A 36 2.00 -23.25 -22.61
CA VAL A 36 1.33 -23.88 -21.46
C VAL A 36 1.25 -25.38 -21.68
N ARG A 37 1.71 -26.14 -20.69
CA ARG A 37 1.51 -27.59 -20.63
C ARG A 37 0.15 -27.87 -20.01
N MET A 38 -0.86 -27.80 -20.86
CA MET A 38 -2.24 -28.00 -20.46
C MET A 38 -2.44 -29.40 -19.85
N PRO A 39 -2.96 -29.49 -18.61
CA PRO A 39 -3.36 -30.76 -18.03
C PRO A 39 -4.44 -31.45 -18.87
N ARG A 40 -4.53 -32.79 -18.78
CA ARG A 40 -5.53 -33.60 -19.52
C ARG A 40 -6.99 -33.28 -19.15
N GLY A 41 -7.20 -32.72 -17.97
CA GLY A 41 -8.50 -32.31 -17.47
C GLY A 41 -8.33 -31.25 -16.39
N ASN A 42 -9.44 -30.63 -16.00
CA ASN A 42 -9.51 -29.55 -15.02
C ASN A 42 -9.71 -30.05 -13.57
N SER A 43 -9.50 -31.34 -13.34
CA SER A 43 -9.60 -31.97 -12.01
C SER A 43 -8.31 -31.76 -11.20
N PRO A 44 -8.40 -31.72 -9.86
CA PRO A 44 -7.25 -31.58 -9.01
C PRO A 44 -6.41 -32.86 -8.94
N VAL A 45 -5.14 -32.69 -8.60
CA VAL A 45 -4.32 -33.76 -8.00
C VAL A 45 -4.56 -33.73 -6.50
N SER A 46 -4.75 -34.87 -5.83
CA SER A 46 -4.94 -34.94 -4.37
C SER A 46 -3.78 -35.62 -3.63
N SER A 47 -2.97 -36.40 -4.35
CA SER A 47 -1.85 -37.13 -3.74
C SER A 47 -0.57 -36.30 -3.77
N VAL A 48 -0.09 -35.90 -2.59
CA VAL A 48 1.19 -35.18 -2.43
C VAL A 48 2.41 -36.01 -2.86
N GLY A 49 2.27 -37.33 -2.96
CA GLY A 49 3.32 -38.25 -3.42
C GLY A 49 3.28 -38.56 -4.92
N SER A 50 2.29 -38.07 -5.67
CA SER A 50 2.16 -38.35 -7.10
C SER A 50 3.12 -37.51 -7.94
N ASN A 51 3.75 -38.12 -8.95
CA ASN A 51 4.53 -37.40 -9.95
C ASN A 51 3.70 -36.34 -10.70
N ASP A 52 2.38 -36.53 -10.78
CA ASP A 52 1.46 -35.53 -11.36
C ASP A 52 1.47 -34.22 -10.57
N LEU A 53 1.93 -34.18 -9.31
CA LEU A 53 2.03 -32.92 -8.56
C LEU A 53 3.00 -31.91 -9.22
N ARG A 54 3.93 -32.36 -10.08
CA ARG A 54 4.87 -31.49 -10.80
C ARG A 54 4.15 -30.54 -11.75
N CYS A 55 3.42 -31.10 -12.71
CA CYS A 55 2.81 -30.35 -13.82
C CYS A 55 1.38 -30.80 -14.13
N ASN A 56 0.73 -31.48 -13.20
CA ASN A 56 -0.56 -32.15 -13.35
C ASN A 56 -0.54 -33.33 -14.36
N ALA A 57 -1.62 -34.10 -14.39
CA ALA A 57 -1.77 -35.24 -15.27
C ALA A 57 -1.65 -34.83 -16.75
N GLY A 58 -0.63 -35.35 -17.43
CA GLY A 58 -0.31 -35.03 -18.82
C GLY A 58 0.62 -33.84 -19.03
N GLY A 59 0.82 -32.97 -18.03
CA GLY A 59 1.74 -31.83 -18.14
C GLY A 59 3.23 -32.19 -17.98
N ALA A 60 3.55 -33.46 -17.73
CA ALA A 60 4.92 -33.96 -17.85
C ALA A 60 5.42 -33.93 -19.31
N ALA A 61 4.51 -34.03 -20.29
CA ALA A 61 4.84 -33.88 -21.70
C ALA A 61 4.97 -32.39 -22.06
N GLY A 62 6.05 -32.03 -22.75
CA GLY A 62 6.24 -30.67 -23.22
C GLY A 62 5.41 -30.34 -24.46
N VAL A 63 5.27 -29.04 -24.71
CA VAL A 63 4.66 -28.46 -25.91
C VAL A 63 5.73 -27.88 -26.83
N SER A 64 5.39 -27.57 -28.08
CA SER A 64 6.35 -27.02 -29.04
C SER A 64 6.76 -25.57 -28.73
N GLY A 65 5.86 -24.78 -28.14
CA GLY A 65 6.12 -23.37 -27.84
C GLY A 65 6.90 -23.14 -26.54
N LYS A 66 7.80 -22.17 -26.55
CA LYS A 66 8.49 -21.62 -25.37
C LYS A 66 8.27 -20.12 -25.35
N CYS A 67 7.84 -19.58 -24.21
CA CYS A 67 7.68 -18.15 -24.05
C CYS A 67 9.02 -17.52 -23.68
N ALA A 68 9.50 -16.60 -24.50
CA ALA A 68 10.69 -15.81 -24.18
C ALA A 68 10.35 -14.78 -23.10
N VAL A 69 11.14 -14.77 -22.04
CA VAL A 69 11.07 -13.81 -20.93
C VAL A 69 12.49 -13.34 -20.62
N ASN A 70 12.64 -12.11 -20.16
CA ASN A 70 13.89 -11.63 -19.59
C ASN A 70 13.83 -11.74 -18.07
N ALA A 71 15.00 -11.89 -17.44
CA ALA A 71 15.12 -11.68 -16.01
C ALA A 71 14.60 -10.26 -15.66
N GLY A 72 13.74 -10.17 -14.63
CA GLY A 72 13.04 -8.94 -14.25
C GLY A 72 11.69 -8.68 -14.93
N ASP A 73 11.32 -9.45 -15.96
CA ASP A 73 10.01 -9.30 -16.61
C ASP A 73 8.87 -9.64 -15.66
N THR A 74 7.74 -8.94 -15.80
CA THR A 74 6.48 -9.33 -15.16
C THR A 74 5.82 -10.40 -16.00
N VAL A 75 5.49 -11.52 -15.38
CA VAL A 75 4.78 -12.65 -15.98
C VAL A 75 3.47 -12.84 -15.26
N THR A 76 2.40 -13.03 -16.03
CA THR A 76 1.05 -13.25 -15.49
C THR A 76 0.59 -14.64 -15.87
N VAL A 77 0.12 -15.42 -14.88
CA VAL A 77 -0.56 -16.69 -15.12
C VAL A 77 -2.06 -16.49 -14.95
N GLU A 78 -2.85 -17.13 -15.82
CA GLU A 78 -4.30 -16.93 -15.87
C GLU A 78 -5.04 -18.27 -15.71
N MET A 79 -5.99 -18.31 -14.78
CA MET A 79 -6.83 -19.47 -14.47
C MET A 79 -8.29 -19.24 -14.84
N HIS A 80 -8.98 -20.28 -15.33
CA HIS A 80 -10.44 -20.30 -15.50
C HIS A 80 -11.02 -21.70 -15.28
N GLN A 81 -12.34 -21.79 -15.06
CA GLN A 81 -12.99 -23.06 -14.70
C GLN A 81 -12.98 -24.09 -15.83
N GLN A 82 -13.25 -23.63 -17.05
CA GLN A 82 -13.40 -24.49 -18.22
C GLN A 82 -12.27 -24.26 -19.22
N PRO A 83 -11.77 -25.32 -19.89
CA PRO A 83 -10.79 -25.17 -20.95
C PRO A 83 -11.24 -24.17 -22.02
N GLY A 84 -10.46 -23.11 -22.21
CA GLY A 84 -10.72 -22.07 -23.21
C GLY A 84 -11.71 -20.99 -22.77
N ASP A 85 -12.30 -21.09 -21.58
CA ASP A 85 -13.08 -19.99 -20.98
C ASP A 85 -12.13 -18.90 -20.49
N ARG A 86 -12.47 -17.63 -20.72
CA ARG A 86 -11.71 -16.47 -20.20
C ARG A 86 -12.62 -15.42 -19.56
N SER A 87 -13.85 -15.82 -19.24
CA SER A 87 -14.86 -14.88 -18.79
C SER A 87 -14.66 -14.49 -17.34
N CYS A 88 -14.52 -13.18 -17.09
CA CYS A 88 -14.56 -12.63 -15.73
C CYS A 88 -15.96 -12.67 -15.09
N LYS A 89 -16.97 -13.19 -15.79
CA LYS A 89 -18.35 -13.29 -15.25
C LYS A 89 -18.45 -14.34 -14.16
N ASN A 90 -17.61 -15.37 -14.22
CA ASN A 90 -17.54 -16.44 -13.24
C ASN A 90 -16.19 -16.35 -12.51
N GLU A 91 -16.15 -16.88 -11.29
CA GLU A 91 -14.90 -17.06 -10.57
C GLU A 91 -13.94 -17.94 -11.37
N ALA A 92 -12.66 -17.60 -11.42
CA ALA A 92 -11.63 -18.39 -12.10
C ALA A 92 -11.55 -19.82 -11.54
N ILE A 93 -11.69 -19.95 -10.22
CA ILE A 93 -11.98 -21.21 -9.53
C ILE A 93 -13.05 -20.94 -8.46
N GLY A 94 -14.24 -21.50 -8.68
CA GLY A 94 -15.40 -21.23 -7.83
C GLY A 94 -15.66 -22.27 -6.75
N GLY A 95 -16.88 -22.27 -6.19
CA GLY A 95 -17.35 -23.32 -5.29
C GLY A 95 -16.56 -23.40 -3.98
N ASN A 96 -16.19 -22.25 -3.42
CA ASN A 96 -15.48 -22.12 -2.13
C ASN A 96 -14.13 -22.84 -2.09
N HIS A 97 -13.41 -22.94 -3.22
CA HIS A 97 -12.07 -23.52 -3.30
C HIS A 97 -11.00 -22.57 -2.75
N TYR A 98 -11.17 -22.14 -1.50
CA TYR A 98 -10.29 -21.18 -0.86
C TYR A 98 -8.94 -21.81 -0.49
N GLY A 99 -7.90 -20.99 -0.59
CA GLY A 99 -6.52 -21.41 -0.36
C GLY A 99 -5.50 -20.47 -0.98
N PRO A 100 -4.20 -20.78 -0.82
CA PRO A 100 -3.13 -19.97 -1.37
C PRO A 100 -2.97 -20.15 -2.88
N VAL A 101 -2.31 -19.18 -3.50
CA VAL A 101 -1.84 -19.22 -4.88
C VAL A 101 -0.32 -19.09 -4.89
N LEU A 102 0.37 -20.02 -5.54
CA LEU A 102 1.81 -20.19 -5.47
C LEU A 102 2.40 -20.28 -6.88
N VAL A 103 3.60 -19.72 -7.06
CA VAL A 103 4.36 -19.91 -8.31
C VAL A 103 5.76 -20.40 -8.00
N TYR A 104 6.18 -21.44 -8.71
CA TYR A 104 7.49 -22.05 -8.61
C TYR A 104 8.20 -22.02 -9.95
N MET A 105 9.52 -22.04 -9.93
CA MET A 105 10.36 -22.18 -11.12
C MET A 105 11.38 -23.30 -10.91
N THR A 106 11.79 -23.93 -12.01
CA THR A 106 12.90 -24.89 -12.02
C THR A 106 13.72 -24.73 -13.28
N LYS A 107 15.05 -24.67 -13.14
CA LYS A 107 15.99 -24.62 -14.26
C LYS A 107 16.11 -26.01 -14.87
N VAL A 108 16.05 -26.09 -16.20
CA VAL A 108 16.10 -27.34 -16.95
C VAL A 108 17.02 -27.22 -18.15
N ALA A 109 17.53 -28.35 -18.66
CA ALA A 109 18.35 -28.36 -19.87
C ALA A 109 17.53 -28.01 -21.12
N ASP A 110 16.29 -28.49 -21.19
CA ASP A 110 15.37 -28.23 -22.29
C ASP A 110 13.92 -28.22 -21.78
N ALA A 111 13.30 -27.04 -21.79
CA ALA A 111 11.94 -26.84 -21.28
C ALA A 111 10.86 -27.55 -22.09
N SER A 112 11.14 -28.07 -23.30
CA SER A 112 10.18 -28.89 -24.05
C SER A 112 10.31 -30.41 -23.78
N LYS A 113 11.35 -30.83 -23.04
CA LYS A 113 11.61 -32.25 -22.75
C LYS A 113 11.59 -32.59 -21.26
N ALA A 114 11.90 -31.62 -20.40
CA ALA A 114 11.95 -31.84 -18.96
C ALA A 114 10.58 -32.22 -18.41
N ASP A 115 10.53 -33.17 -17.48
CA ASP A 115 9.31 -33.67 -16.82
C ASP A 115 9.04 -32.97 -15.47
N GLY A 116 9.88 -32.00 -15.08
CA GLY A 116 9.81 -31.32 -13.80
C GLY A 116 10.41 -32.10 -12.61
N SER A 117 11.18 -33.18 -12.84
CA SER A 117 11.91 -33.90 -11.78
C SER A 117 13.11 -33.14 -11.20
N THR A 118 13.43 -31.98 -11.78
CA THR A 118 14.49 -31.06 -11.34
C THR A 118 14.13 -30.37 -10.02
N GLY A 119 15.07 -29.59 -9.48
CA GLY A 119 14.85 -28.85 -8.24
C GLY A 119 14.03 -27.58 -8.48
N TRP A 120 12.98 -27.37 -7.69
CA TRP A 120 12.07 -26.22 -7.74
C TRP A 120 12.39 -25.20 -6.67
N PHE A 121 12.19 -23.93 -6.96
CA PHE A 121 12.24 -22.82 -5.99
C PHE A 121 10.98 -21.95 -6.15
N LYS A 122 10.55 -21.31 -5.06
CA LYS A 122 9.31 -20.51 -5.04
C LYS A 122 9.63 -19.06 -5.42
N VAL A 123 8.84 -18.49 -6.33
CA VAL A 123 8.98 -17.11 -6.83
C VAL A 123 7.75 -16.24 -6.57
N TYR A 124 6.69 -16.81 -6.01
CA TYR A 124 5.49 -16.08 -5.64
C TYR A 124 4.70 -16.85 -4.60
N GLU A 125 4.15 -16.13 -3.63
CA GLU A 125 3.01 -16.61 -2.87
C GLU A 125 2.00 -15.52 -2.58
N ASN A 126 0.74 -15.93 -2.59
CA ASN A 126 -0.37 -15.21 -1.99
C ASN A 126 -1.13 -16.19 -1.08
N GLY A 127 -1.09 -15.92 0.22
CA GLY A 127 -1.53 -16.83 1.27
C GLY A 127 -2.95 -16.55 1.77
N TRP A 128 -3.03 -16.26 3.07
CA TRP A 128 -4.27 -16.00 3.79
C TRP A 128 -4.08 -14.81 4.72
N ALA A 129 -5.14 -14.04 4.93
CA ALA A 129 -5.23 -13.07 6.01
C ALA A 129 -6.66 -13.04 6.56
N SER A 130 -6.80 -12.92 7.88
CA SER A 130 -8.13 -12.82 8.51
C SER A 130 -8.90 -11.61 7.98
N ALA A 131 -10.21 -11.77 7.72
CA ALA A 131 -11.07 -10.66 7.29
C ALA A 131 -11.61 -9.87 8.50
N PRO A 132 -11.50 -8.52 8.51
CA PRO A 132 -12.02 -7.69 9.59
C PRO A 132 -13.50 -7.95 9.90
N GLY A 133 -13.79 -8.30 11.15
CA GLY A 133 -15.16 -8.56 11.62
C GLY A 133 -15.67 -9.99 11.42
N ASN A 134 -14.94 -10.84 10.70
CA ASN A 134 -15.25 -12.27 10.63
C ASN A 134 -14.65 -13.00 11.85
N LYS A 135 -15.50 -13.47 12.76
CA LYS A 135 -15.11 -14.39 13.86
C LYS A 135 -15.50 -15.85 13.59
N GLY A 136 -15.96 -16.13 12.37
CA GLY A 136 -16.49 -17.42 11.95
C GLY A 136 -15.43 -18.28 11.27
N ALA A 137 -15.89 -19.07 10.29
CA ALA A 137 -15.02 -19.88 9.44
C ALA A 137 -13.97 -19.03 8.71
N ALA A 138 -12.74 -19.53 8.63
CA ALA A 138 -11.68 -18.95 7.81
C ALA A 138 -12.02 -18.94 6.30
N ASP A 139 -13.02 -19.70 5.87
CA ASP A 139 -13.62 -19.60 4.54
C ASP A 139 -13.96 -18.16 4.14
N ASN A 140 -14.42 -17.34 5.09
CA ASN A 140 -14.85 -15.97 4.83
C ASN A 140 -13.70 -14.95 4.90
N ASP A 141 -12.49 -15.39 5.24
CA ASP A 141 -11.31 -14.55 5.30
C ASP A 141 -10.72 -14.26 3.91
N TYR A 142 -9.65 -13.47 3.86
CA TYR A 142 -8.94 -13.24 2.61
C TYR A 142 -8.05 -14.43 2.28
N TRP A 143 -8.06 -14.83 1.01
CA TRP A 143 -7.29 -15.93 0.47
C TRP A 143 -6.74 -15.53 -0.89
N GLY A 144 -5.56 -16.04 -1.26
CA GLY A 144 -4.99 -15.78 -2.58
C GLY A 144 -5.92 -16.14 -3.72
N VAL A 145 -6.72 -17.20 -3.58
CA VAL A 145 -7.78 -17.55 -4.55
C VAL A 145 -8.83 -16.45 -4.69
N LYS A 146 -9.22 -15.77 -3.60
CA LYS A 146 -10.19 -14.66 -3.66
C LYS A 146 -9.60 -13.45 -4.36
N ASP A 147 -8.34 -13.13 -4.11
CA ASP A 147 -7.64 -12.07 -4.83
C ASP A 147 -7.52 -12.40 -6.32
N MET A 148 -7.10 -13.62 -6.65
CA MET A 148 -7.02 -14.11 -8.04
C MET A 148 -8.39 -14.08 -8.74
N ASN A 149 -9.46 -14.55 -8.09
CA ASN A 149 -10.82 -14.48 -8.63
C ASN A 149 -11.25 -13.03 -8.87
N ARG A 150 -10.89 -12.10 -7.95
CA ARG A 150 -11.13 -10.67 -8.12
C ARG A 150 -10.35 -10.06 -9.27
N CYS A 151 -9.18 -10.61 -9.57
CA CYS A 151 -8.33 -10.26 -10.70
C CYS A 151 -8.63 -11.08 -11.98
N CYS A 152 -9.86 -11.62 -12.13
CA CYS A 152 -10.27 -12.40 -13.30
C CYS A 152 -9.33 -13.58 -13.61
N GLY A 153 -8.86 -14.27 -12.56
CA GLY A 153 -7.99 -15.42 -12.69
C GLY A 153 -6.52 -15.09 -12.92
N LYS A 154 -6.14 -13.80 -13.01
CA LYS A 154 -4.78 -13.37 -13.29
C LYS A 154 -3.94 -13.24 -12.02
N VAL A 155 -2.71 -13.70 -12.09
CA VAL A 155 -1.71 -13.62 -11.02
C VAL A 155 -0.38 -13.14 -11.59
N ASP A 156 0.04 -11.97 -11.16
CA ASP A 156 1.30 -11.36 -11.58
C ASP A 156 2.44 -11.78 -10.63
N PHE A 157 3.56 -12.18 -11.21
CA PHE A 157 4.82 -12.38 -10.52
C PHE A 157 5.98 -11.89 -11.39
N LYS A 158 7.14 -11.65 -10.78
CA LYS A 158 8.35 -11.25 -11.51
C LYS A 158 9.29 -12.42 -11.70
N ILE A 159 9.92 -12.47 -12.86
CA ILE A 159 11.13 -13.29 -13.02
C ILE A 159 12.25 -12.61 -12.21
N PRO A 160 12.94 -13.33 -11.32
CA PRO A 160 14.04 -12.74 -10.54
C PRO A 160 15.08 -12.09 -11.45
N LYS A 161 15.58 -10.90 -11.10
CA LYS A 161 16.40 -10.07 -11.99
C LYS A 161 17.78 -10.66 -12.23
N ASP A 162 18.33 -11.33 -11.23
CA ASP A 162 19.63 -11.97 -11.34
C ASP A 162 19.53 -13.45 -11.71
N LEU A 163 18.34 -13.96 -12.10
CA LEU A 163 18.14 -15.36 -12.47
C LEU A 163 19.05 -15.74 -13.65
N ALA A 164 19.78 -16.85 -13.49
CA ALA A 164 20.66 -17.35 -14.53
C ALA A 164 19.90 -17.65 -15.83
N SER A 165 20.41 -17.20 -16.98
CA SER A 165 19.77 -17.44 -18.27
C SER A 165 19.68 -18.94 -18.62
N GLY A 166 18.66 -19.30 -19.38
CA GLY A 166 18.42 -20.68 -19.84
C GLY A 166 16.95 -21.05 -19.82
N ASP A 167 16.69 -22.34 -19.98
CA ASP A 167 15.33 -22.88 -20.01
C ASP A 167 14.82 -23.19 -18.61
N TYR A 168 13.55 -22.85 -18.38
CA TYR A 168 12.85 -23.07 -17.11
C TYR A 168 11.46 -23.65 -17.34
N LEU A 169 10.99 -24.42 -16.36
CA LEU A 169 9.57 -24.64 -16.16
C LEU A 169 9.07 -23.72 -15.07
N VAL A 170 7.96 -23.03 -15.31
CA VAL A 170 7.20 -22.29 -14.30
C VAL A 170 5.99 -23.13 -13.92
N ARG A 171 5.65 -23.24 -12.64
CA ARG A 171 4.49 -23.96 -12.14
C ARG A 171 3.63 -23.01 -11.33
N ALA A 172 2.44 -22.69 -11.82
CA ALA A 172 1.42 -21.96 -11.08
C ALA A 172 0.49 -22.96 -10.40
N GLU A 173 0.16 -22.73 -9.13
CA GLU A 173 -0.63 -23.63 -8.32
C GLU A 173 -1.64 -22.90 -7.44
N VAL A 174 -2.84 -23.45 -7.36
CA VAL A 174 -3.81 -23.21 -6.29
C VAL A 174 -3.86 -24.46 -5.41
N VAL A 175 -3.82 -24.27 -4.08
CA VAL A 175 -4.08 -25.35 -3.12
C VAL A 175 -5.46 -25.12 -2.51
N ALA A 176 -6.49 -25.81 -2.99
CA ALA A 176 -7.84 -25.68 -2.45
C ALA A 176 -7.99 -26.49 -1.14
N LEU A 177 -8.45 -25.82 -0.08
CA LEU A 177 -8.43 -26.34 1.29
C LEU A 177 -9.83 -26.71 1.84
N HIS A 178 -10.88 -26.57 1.04
CA HIS A 178 -12.28 -26.82 1.45
C HIS A 178 -12.59 -28.27 1.89
N THR A 179 -11.66 -29.21 1.70
CA THR A 179 -11.77 -30.58 2.23
C THR A 179 -10.55 -30.98 3.08
N ALA A 180 -9.65 -30.02 3.37
CA ALA A 180 -8.35 -30.25 3.98
C ALA A 180 -8.38 -30.54 5.49
N GLN A 181 -9.55 -30.58 6.15
CA GLN A 181 -9.64 -31.06 7.54
C GLN A 181 -9.16 -32.51 7.70
N SER A 182 -9.24 -33.30 6.62
CA SER A 182 -8.79 -34.68 6.56
C SER A 182 -7.43 -34.78 5.86
N ALA A 183 -6.60 -35.73 6.29
CA ALA A 183 -5.35 -36.02 5.59
C ALA A 183 -5.65 -36.46 4.14
N GLY A 184 -4.95 -35.88 3.16
CA GLY A 184 -5.23 -36.09 1.74
C GLY A 184 -6.45 -35.33 1.21
N GLY A 185 -7.04 -34.43 2.01
CA GLY A 185 -8.17 -33.60 1.60
C GLY A 185 -7.79 -32.33 0.83
N ALA A 186 -6.54 -31.86 0.89
CA ALA A 186 -6.11 -30.74 0.04
C ALA A 186 -6.14 -31.14 -1.45
N GLN A 187 -6.60 -30.20 -2.27
CA GLN A 187 -6.73 -30.39 -3.70
C GLN A 187 -5.80 -29.41 -4.43
N PHE A 188 -4.91 -29.93 -5.25
CA PHE A 188 -3.92 -29.15 -5.96
C PHE A 188 -4.38 -28.92 -7.40
N TYR A 189 -4.45 -27.67 -7.83
CA TYR A 189 -4.72 -27.27 -9.22
C TYR A 189 -3.50 -26.54 -9.76
N MET A 190 -2.83 -27.11 -10.74
CA MET A 190 -1.59 -26.56 -11.27
C MET A 190 -1.48 -26.77 -12.77
N SER A 191 -0.72 -25.88 -13.41
CA SER A 191 -0.22 -26.06 -14.77
C SER A 191 1.24 -25.62 -14.85
N CYS A 192 1.98 -26.22 -15.77
CA CYS A 192 3.35 -25.83 -16.06
C CYS A 192 3.46 -25.00 -17.33
N TYR A 193 4.45 -24.12 -17.38
CA TYR A 193 4.75 -23.25 -18.50
C TYR A 193 6.21 -23.41 -18.90
N GLN A 194 6.47 -23.39 -20.20
CA GLN A 194 7.81 -23.49 -20.75
C GLN A 194 8.32 -22.09 -21.06
N VAL A 195 9.34 -21.65 -20.33
CA VAL A 195 9.91 -20.31 -20.53
C VAL A 195 11.41 -20.40 -20.80
N THR A 196 11.88 -19.53 -21.68
CA THR A 196 13.32 -19.33 -21.90
C THR A 196 13.67 -17.97 -21.34
N VAL A 197 14.45 -17.96 -20.25
CA VAL A 197 14.88 -16.77 -19.54
C VAL A 197 16.17 -16.25 -20.19
N ALA A 198 16.12 -15.03 -20.73
CA ALA A 198 17.29 -14.30 -21.20
C ALA A 198 17.81 -13.32 -20.13
N GLY A 199 19.12 -13.11 -20.08
CA GLY A 199 19.77 -12.23 -19.11
C GLY A 199 21.22 -12.61 -18.87
N SER A 200 21.93 -11.77 -18.09
CA SER A 200 23.31 -11.99 -17.64
C SER A 200 23.41 -12.44 -16.17
N GLY A 201 22.27 -12.71 -15.54
CA GLY A 201 22.18 -13.14 -14.15
C GLY A 201 22.96 -14.42 -13.87
N THR A 202 23.30 -14.63 -12.59
CA THR A 202 24.05 -15.82 -12.12
C THR A 202 23.37 -16.52 -10.94
N LEU A 203 22.23 -16.00 -10.47
CA LEU A 203 21.48 -16.54 -9.35
C LEU A 203 21.03 -17.98 -9.64
N ALA A 204 21.39 -18.87 -8.71
CA ALA A 204 20.97 -20.26 -8.67
C ALA A 204 20.36 -20.55 -7.29
N PRO A 205 19.03 -20.41 -7.12
CA PRO A 205 18.39 -20.58 -5.82
C PRO A 205 18.51 -21.99 -5.26
N ALA A 206 18.45 -22.12 -3.93
CA ALA A 206 18.27 -23.41 -3.29
C ALA A 206 16.94 -24.04 -3.73
N THR A 207 16.93 -25.35 -3.93
CA THR A 207 15.79 -26.04 -4.54
C THR A 207 15.26 -27.20 -3.72
N VAL A 208 13.99 -27.54 -3.94
CA VAL A 208 13.27 -28.68 -3.35
C VAL A 208 12.72 -29.59 -4.45
N LYS A 209 12.44 -30.85 -4.13
CA LYS A 209 11.90 -31.82 -5.10
C LYS A 209 10.37 -31.86 -5.05
N ILE A 210 9.77 -32.11 -6.21
CA ILE A 210 8.34 -32.47 -6.34
C ILE A 210 8.30 -33.85 -7.03
N PRO A 211 7.71 -34.89 -6.45
CA PRO A 211 7.13 -34.98 -5.09
C PRO A 211 8.17 -34.81 -3.97
N GLY A 212 7.71 -34.51 -2.75
CA GLY A 212 8.56 -34.22 -1.59
C GLY A 212 8.48 -32.77 -1.08
N LEU A 213 7.80 -31.90 -1.84
CA LEU A 213 7.55 -30.50 -1.50
C LEU A 213 6.55 -30.35 -0.33
N TYR A 214 5.54 -31.22 -0.29
CA TYR A 214 4.45 -31.19 0.69
C TYR A 214 4.35 -32.51 1.45
N GLY A 215 4.22 -32.43 2.76
CA GLY A 215 3.75 -33.49 3.64
C GLY A 215 2.22 -33.48 3.74
N SER A 216 1.60 -34.66 3.81
CA SER A 216 0.14 -34.81 3.93
C SER A 216 -0.44 -34.27 5.24
N SER A 217 0.43 -33.97 6.21
CA SER A 217 0.08 -33.42 7.53
C SER A 217 0.68 -32.03 7.77
N ASP A 218 1.28 -31.41 6.73
CA ASP A 218 1.84 -30.06 6.87
C ASP A 218 0.72 -29.07 7.25
N PRO A 219 0.99 -28.07 8.12
CA PRO A 219 -0.04 -27.13 8.58
C PRO A 219 -0.73 -26.33 7.47
N GLY A 220 -0.04 -26.13 6.33
CA GLY A 220 -0.60 -25.49 5.14
C GLY A 220 -1.42 -26.41 4.23
N ILE A 221 -1.37 -27.72 4.47
CA ILE A 221 -1.96 -28.78 3.63
C ILE A 221 -3.09 -29.52 4.36
N LYS A 222 -2.97 -29.75 5.66
CA LYS A 222 -4.03 -30.32 6.50
C LYS A 222 -4.52 -29.26 7.49
N ILE A 223 -5.61 -28.60 7.13
CA ILE A 223 -6.19 -27.50 7.91
C ILE A 223 -7.72 -27.47 7.76
N ASN A 224 -8.41 -27.07 8.84
CA ASN A 224 -9.85 -26.86 8.82
C ASN A 224 -10.18 -25.37 8.61
N ILE A 225 -10.40 -24.97 7.36
CA ILE A 225 -10.78 -23.59 7.02
C ILE A 225 -12.24 -23.27 7.36
N HIS A 226 -13.08 -24.27 7.62
CA HIS A 226 -14.48 -24.09 8.07
C HIS A 226 -14.59 -23.66 9.54
N SER A 227 -13.47 -23.58 10.25
CA SER A 227 -13.35 -23.03 11.59
C SER A 227 -12.50 -21.78 11.59
N ALA A 228 -12.61 -20.97 12.64
CA ALA A 228 -11.70 -19.85 12.85
C ALA A 228 -10.26 -20.38 12.99
N ILE A 229 -9.32 -19.79 12.25
CA ILE A 229 -7.89 -20.11 12.35
C ILE A 229 -7.13 -18.87 12.86
N THR A 230 -6.11 -19.09 13.68
CA THR A 230 -5.27 -18.01 14.24
C THR A 230 -4.11 -17.62 13.33
N GLY A 231 -3.88 -18.40 12.27
CA GLY A 231 -2.77 -18.25 11.34
C GLY A 231 -2.81 -19.34 10.28
N TYR A 232 -2.20 -19.06 9.13
CA TYR A 232 -2.04 -20.01 8.04
C TYR A 232 -0.57 -20.05 7.62
N THR A 233 0.02 -21.24 7.61
CA THR A 233 1.36 -21.43 7.07
C THR A 233 1.25 -21.75 5.60
N VAL A 234 1.71 -20.85 4.74
CA VAL A 234 1.79 -21.11 3.30
C VAL A 234 2.73 -22.29 3.05
N PRO A 235 2.30 -23.35 2.34
CA PRO A 235 3.12 -24.55 2.19
C PRO A 235 4.29 -24.33 1.23
N GLY A 236 5.33 -25.15 1.38
CA GLY A 236 6.55 -25.13 0.54
C GLY A 236 7.69 -24.26 1.09
N PRO A 237 8.82 -24.14 0.36
CA PRO A 237 9.95 -23.31 0.74
C PRO A 237 9.57 -21.83 0.75
N LYS A 238 10.37 -20.99 1.40
CA LYS A 238 10.21 -19.54 1.34
C LYS A 238 10.38 -19.03 -0.10
N VAL A 239 9.66 -17.96 -0.41
CA VAL A 239 9.85 -17.16 -1.63
C VAL A 239 11.29 -16.64 -1.67
N ILE A 240 11.93 -16.66 -2.85
CA ILE A 240 13.30 -16.15 -2.98
C ILE A 240 13.32 -14.62 -2.79
N ALA A 241 14.42 -14.08 -2.28
CA ALA A 241 14.51 -12.68 -1.81
C ALA A 241 14.16 -11.61 -2.86
N GLU A 242 14.28 -11.91 -4.16
CA GLU A 242 13.97 -11.02 -5.29
C GLU A 242 12.53 -11.14 -5.80
N SER A 243 11.61 -11.72 -5.01
CA SER A 243 10.30 -12.11 -5.52
C SER A 243 9.14 -11.82 -4.57
N THR A 244 7.91 -11.83 -5.12
CA THR A 244 6.76 -11.12 -4.56
C THR A 244 6.03 -11.93 -3.47
N THR A 245 5.72 -11.30 -2.33
CA THR A 245 4.95 -11.88 -1.22
C THR A 245 3.79 -10.96 -0.86
N VAL A 246 2.58 -11.30 -1.30
CA VAL A 246 1.41 -10.42 -1.13
C VAL A 246 0.66 -10.75 0.17
N THR A 247 0.47 -9.74 1.02
CA THR A 247 -0.45 -9.82 2.20
C THR A 247 -1.77 -9.11 1.89
N PRO A 248 -2.93 -9.78 2.00
CA PRO A 248 -4.23 -9.14 1.78
C PRO A 248 -4.61 -8.10 2.86
N GLY A 249 -5.14 -6.91 2.46
CA GLY A 249 -6.05 -6.11 3.33
C GLY A 249 -5.68 -4.70 3.87
N ASN A 250 -4.71 -3.92 3.35
CA ASN A 250 -4.52 -2.51 3.77
C ASN A 250 -5.34 -1.52 2.90
N PRO A 251 -6.51 -1.03 3.33
CA PRO A 251 -7.50 -0.49 2.40
C PRO A 251 -7.08 0.76 1.62
N MET A 252 -6.19 1.63 2.12
CA MET A 252 -5.77 2.84 1.38
C MET A 252 -4.52 2.60 0.52
N ASN A 253 -3.49 1.98 1.09
CA ASN A 253 -2.26 1.69 0.36
C ASN A 253 -2.45 0.51 -0.60
N THR A 254 -3.24 -0.50 -0.22
CA THR A 254 -3.69 -1.57 -1.12
C THR A 254 -4.64 -1.03 -2.18
N ALA A 255 -5.58 -0.12 -1.88
CA ALA A 255 -6.39 0.49 -2.96
C ALA A 255 -5.57 1.31 -3.95
N ALA A 256 -4.63 2.13 -3.47
CA ALA A 256 -3.75 2.92 -4.32
C ALA A 256 -2.78 2.03 -5.12
N LYS A 257 -2.22 0.98 -4.51
CA LYS A 257 -1.38 -0.02 -5.18
C LYS A 257 -2.20 -0.81 -6.21
N LEU A 258 -3.41 -1.25 -5.88
CA LEU A 258 -4.32 -1.93 -6.80
C LEU A 258 -4.71 -1.05 -8.00
N LEU A 259 -4.97 0.25 -7.81
CA LEU A 259 -5.23 1.17 -8.93
C LEU A 259 -3.96 1.46 -9.75
N ALA A 260 -2.78 1.49 -9.13
CA ALA A 260 -1.52 1.73 -9.82
C ALA A 260 -1.00 0.50 -10.59
N THR A 261 -1.29 -0.72 -10.11
CA THR A 261 -0.65 -1.95 -10.62
C THR A 261 -1.60 -3.11 -10.89
N GLY A 262 -2.85 -3.09 -10.41
CA GLY A 262 -3.76 -4.24 -10.40
C GLY A 262 -4.83 -4.27 -11.49
N TYR A 263 -4.83 -3.31 -12.42
CA TYR A 263 -5.76 -3.23 -13.55
C TYR A 263 -5.01 -3.03 -14.87
N GLU A 264 -5.62 -3.43 -16.00
CA GLU A 264 -5.06 -3.19 -17.34
C GLU A 264 -4.88 -1.68 -17.61
N THR A 265 -5.74 -0.85 -17.03
CA THR A 265 -5.64 0.61 -16.97
C THR A 265 -4.95 1.05 -15.67
N LYS A 266 -3.67 1.44 -15.77
CA LYS A 266 -2.87 1.90 -14.62
C LYS A 266 -3.13 3.39 -14.33
N PHE A 267 -3.49 3.71 -13.08
CA PHE A 267 -3.68 5.10 -12.65
C PHE A 267 -2.36 5.70 -12.19
N HIS A 268 -1.99 6.85 -12.77
CA HIS A 268 -0.82 7.60 -12.33
C HIS A 268 -1.03 8.20 -10.94
N ALA A 269 0.02 8.30 -10.11
CA ALA A 269 -0.09 8.82 -8.74
C ALA A 269 -0.71 10.23 -8.67
N LEU A 270 -0.40 11.11 -9.62
CA LEU A 270 -1.01 12.44 -9.74
C LEU A 270 -2.52 12.40 -9.99
N GLN A 271 -3.05 11.37 -10.66
CA GLN A 271 -4.48 11.17 -10.84
C GLN A 271 -5.14 10.76 -9.52
N ILE A 272 -4.49 9.87 -8.76
CA ILE A 272 -4.97 9.47 -7.42
C ILE A 272 -5.02 10.69 -6.49
N ILE A 273 -3.97 11.54 -6.51
CA ILE A 273 -3.95 12.81 -5.77
C ILE A 273 -5.07 13.72 -6.24
N PHE A 274 -5.21 13.93 -7.55
CA PHE A 274 -6.25 14.78 -8.12
C PHE A 274 -7.64 14.35 -7.65
N VAL A 275 -7.96 13.06 -7.73
CA VAL A 275 -9.27 12.53 -7.33
C VAL A 275 -9.46 12.64 -5.81
N ARG A 276 -8.46 12.27 -5.00
CA ARG A 276 -8.49 12.39 -3.53
C ARG A 276 -8.74 13.84 -3.09
N MET A 277 -7.99 14.78 -3.67
CA MET A 277 -8.07 16.19 -3.31
C MET A 277 -9.35 16.84 -3.81
N SER A 278 -9.88 16.39 -4.95
CA SER A 278 -11.19 16.82 -5.46
C SER A 278 -12.31 16.38 -4.52
N CYS A 279 -12.31 15.11 -4.10
CA CYS A 279 -13.25 14.59 -3.11
C CYS A 279 -13.15 15.37 -1.79
N THR A 280 -11.93 15.57 -1.29
CA THR A 280 -11.67 16.35 -0.05
C THR A 280 -12.19 17.78 -0.17
N THR A 281 -11.99 18.45 -1.32
CA THR A 281 -12.48 19.80 -1.57
C THR A 281 -14.01 19.84 -1.56
N ILE A 282 -14.67 18.92 -2.28
CA ILE A 282 -16.13 18.84 -2.35
C ILE A 282 -16.73 18.61 -0.96
N LEU A 283 -16.25 17.60 -0.23
CA LEU A 283 -16.76 17.27 1.11
C LEU A 283 -16.55 18.42 2.10
N SER A 284 -15.38 19.08 2.06
CA SER A 284 -15.09 20.22 2.93
C SER A 284 -15.99 21.42 2.62
N CYS A 285 -16.19 21.72 1.33
CA CYS A 285 -17.08 22.80 0.89
C CYS A 285 -18.53 22.53 1.28
N LEU A 286 -19.03 21.30 1.08
CA LEU A 286 -20.38 20.90 1.49
C LEU A 286 -20.58 21.06 3.00
N TYR A 287 -19.60 20.64 3.81
CA TYR A 287 -19.67 20.80 5.26
C TYR A 287 -19.65 22.27 5.70
N ILE A 288 -18.78 23.09 5.10
CA ILE A 288 -18.68 24.53 5.37
C ILE A 288 -19.99 25.23 5.02
N TRP A 289 -20.59 24.87 3.88
CA TRP A 289 -21.87 25.39 3.43
C TRP A 289 -23.03 24.97 4.34
N TYR A 290 -23.11 23.68 4.67
CA TYR A 290 -24.16 23.13 5.54
C TYR A 290 -24.14 23.74 6.95
N ASN A 291 -22.95 23.86 7.55
CA ASN A 291 -22.77 24.41 8.90
C ASN A 291 -22.62 25.94 8.93
N LYS A 292 -22.71 26.61 7.78
CA LYS A 292 -22.59 28.08 7.63
C LYS A 292 -21.37 28.66 8.36
N ILE A 293 -20.21 28.02 8.19
CA ILE A 293 -18.98 28.41 8.88
C ILE A 293 -18.55 29.81 8.38
N PRO A 294 -18.34 30.78 9.28
CA PRO A 294 -17.98 32.14 8.88
C PRO A 294 -16.60 32.18 8.21
N ARG A 295 -16.44 33.11 7.26
CA ARG A 295 -15.19 33.31 6.54
C ARG A 295 -14.12 33.82 7.51
N SER A 296 -12.93 33.22 7.47
CA SER A 296 -11.79 33.68 8.28
C SER A 296 -11.17 34.94 7.67
N HIS A 297 -11.21 36.06 8.39
CA HIS A 297 -10.57 37.31 7.99
C HIS A 297 -9.15 37.39 8.56
N GLY A 298 -8.21 38.00 7.82
CA GLY A 298 -6.84 38.26 8.30
C GLY A 298 -5.84 37.09 8.22
N VAL A 299 -6.25 35.88 7.83
CA VAL A 299 -5.38 34.69 7.73
C VAL A 299 -5.26 34.10 6.32
N THR A 300 -5.83 34.76 5.30
CA THR A 300 -5.84 34.27 3.92
C THR A 300 -4.45 33.98 3.37
N GLY A 301 -3.45 34.84 3.65
CA GLY A 301 -2.07 34.61 3.22
C GLY A 301 -1.48 33.32 3.80
N LEU A 302 -1.79 33.02 5.07
CA LEU A 302 -1.36 31.77 5.72
C LEU A 302 -2.10 30.55 5.15
N LEU A 303 -3.38 30.69 4.81
CA LEU A 303 -4.15 29.61 4.18
C LEU A 303 -3.60 29.25 2.79
N VAL A 304 -3.24 30.27 1.99
CA VAL A 304 -2.59 30.07 0.70
C VAL A 304 -1.22 29.43 0.87
N LEU A 305 -0.38 29.95 1.78
CA LEU A 305 0.94 29.38 2.07
C LEU A 305 0.85 27.93 2.53
N ARG A 306 -0.11 27.60 3.40
CA ARG A 306 -0.37 26.23 3.84
C ARG A 306 -0.70 25.33 2.65
N GLY A 307 -1.53 25.80 1.73
CA GLY A 307 -1.97 25.02 0.59
C GLY A 307 -0.88 24.83 -0.47
N THR A 308 -0.11 25.88 -0.79
CA THR A 308 1.01 25.79 -1.74
C THR A 308 2.16 24.96 -1.19
N ALA A 309 2.58 25.19 0.05
CA ALA A 309 3.62 24.40 0.70
C ALA A 309 3.17 22.93 0.86
N GLY A 310 1.89 22.71 1.18
CA GLY A 310 1.31 21.37 1.22
C GLY A 310 1.34 20.67 -0.13
N PHE A 311 0.99 21.37 -1.22
CA PHE A 311 1.03 20.81 -2.57
C PHE A 311 2.46 20.48 -3.02
N ILE A 312 3.42 21.40 -2.81
CA ILE A 312 4.84 21.16 -3.11
C ILE A 312 5.36 19.96 -2.30
N GLY A 313 4.97 19.86 -1.03
CA GLY A 313 5.33 18.72 -0.17
C GLY A 313 4.76 17.40 -0.68
N LEU A 314 3.49 17.40 -1.08
CA LEU A 314 2.82 16.24 -1.65
C LEU A 314 3.48 15.84 -2.99
N PHE A 315 3.66 16.79 -3.90
CA PHE A 315 4.28 16.53 -5.21
C PHE A 315 5.71 16.01 -5.07
N GLY A 316 6.55 16.64 -4.23
CA GLY A 316 7.93 16.21 -3.99
C GLY A 316 8.02 14.79 -3.46
N LEU A 317 7.13 14.42 -2.53
CA LEU A 317 7.03 13.05 -2.03
C LEU A 317 6.63 12.07 -3.13
N TYR A 318 5.55 12.33 -3.85
CA TYR A 318 5.06 11.41 -4.88
C TYR A 318 6.01 11.29 -6.07
N TYR A 319 6.66 12.38 -6.47
CA TYR A 319 7.70 12.35 -7.50
C TYR A 319 8.90 11.52 -7.03
N SER A 320 9.30 11.64 -5.76
CA SER A 320 10.40 10.83 -5.23
C SER A 320 10.08 9.32 -5.25
N LEU A 321 8.83 8.92 -5.06
CA LEU A 321 8.39 7.52 -5.16
C LEU A 321 8.44 6.96 -6.59
N SER A 322 8.54 7.81 -7.61
CA SER A 322 8.76 7.37 -9.00
C SER A 322 10.20 6.94 -9.28
N TRP A 323 11.15 7.32 -8.42
CA TRP A 323 12.60 7.17 -8.67
C TRP A 323 13.40 6.63 -7.49
N LEU A 324 12.87 6.66 -6.27
CA LEU A 324 13.45 6.11 -5.05
C LEU A 324 12.67 4.88 -4.61
N GLU A 325 13.36 3.95 -3.95
CA GLU A 325 12.70 2.84 -3.28
C GLU A 325 11.74 3.36 -2.20
N PHE A 326 10.66 2.61 -1.96
CA PHE A 326 9.63 2.99 -0.98
C PHE A 326 10.23 3.20 0.42
N ALA A 327 11.22 2.37 0.83
CA ALA A 327 11.92 2.52 2.11
C ALA A 327 12.71 3.84 2.20
N ASP A 328 13.48 4.17 1.16
CA ASP A 328 14.28 5.41 1.09
C ASP A 328 13.37 6.65 1.13
N ALA A 329 12.30 6.67 0.33
CA ALA A 329 11.34 7.76 0.32
C ALA A 329 10.62 7.91 1.66
N THR A 330 10.26 6.80 2.31
CA THR A 330 9.56 6.83 3.61
C THR A 330 10.48 7.37 4.70
N VAL A 331 11.76 6.99 4.75
CA VAL A 331 12.73 7.56 5.70
C VAL A 331 12.86 9.07 5.54
N ILE A 332 12.91 9.57 4.30
CA ILE A 332 12.96 11.01 4.04
C ILE A 332 11.68 11.71 4.54
N THR A 333 10.50 11.10 4.40
CA THR A 333 9.27 11.68 4.96
C THR A 333 9.23 11.69 6.48
N PHE A 334 9.89 10.76 7.15
CA PHE A 334 9.94 10.74 8.61
C PHE A 334 10.82 11.83 9.21
N ILE A 335 11.53 12.60 8.38
CA ILE A 335 12.21 13.83 8.79
C ILE A 335 11.20 14.96 9.03
N ILE A 336 10.01 14.92 8.41
CA ILE A 336 8.99 15.99 8.47
C ILE A 336 8.63 16.40 9.90
N PRO A 337 8.35 15.49 10.86
CA PRO A 337 7.93 15.92 12.19
C PRO A 337 9.05 16.64 12.98
N THR A 338 10.30 16.20 12.82
CA THR A 338 11.48 16.86 13.43
C THR A 338 11.76 18.21 12.76
N MET A 339 11.69 18.28 11.42
CA MET A 339 11.83 19.54 10.70
C MET A 339 10.72 20.53 11.01
N THR A 340 9.49 20.05 11.21
CA THR A 340 8.36 20.91 11.60
C THR A 340 8.62 21.55 12.97
N ALA A 341 9.14 20.79 13.94
CA ALA A 341 9.50 21.34 15.25
C ALA A 341 10.56 22.46 15.12
N LEU A 342 11.58 22.27 14.28
CA LEU A 342 12.60 23.27 14.00
C LEU A 342 12.03 24.50 13.28
N VAL A 343 11.17 24.32 12.28
CA VAL A 343 10.49 25.42 11.60
C VAL A 343 9.63 26.21 12.59
N CYS A 344 8.88 25.54 13.47
CA CYS A 344 8.12 26.20 14.54
C CYS A 344 9.04 26.97 15.51
N TRP A 345 10.18 26.42 15.87
CA TRP A 345 11.16 27.11 16.73
C TRP A 345 11.69 28.39 16.09
N VAL A 346 12.10 28.33 14.81
CA VAL A 346 12.67 29.49 14.09
C VAL A 346 11.59 30.50 13.75
N TRP A 347 10.45 30.04 13.23
CA TRP A 347 9.41 30.91 12.66
C TRP A 347 8.43 31.43 13.71
N LEU A 348 7.90 30.56 14.58
CA LEU A 348 6.95 30.95 15.63
C LEU A 348 7.66 31.41 16.91
N ARG A 349 8.98 31.21 17.03
CA ARG A 349 9.74 31.43 18.27
C ARG A 349 9.15 30.67 19.47
N GLU A 350 8.44 29.57 19.20
CA GLU A 350 7.99 28.66 20.25
C GLU A 350 9.23 28.03 20.90
N PRO A 351 9.33 27.99 22.25
CA PRO A 351 10.50 27.42 22.90
C PRO A 351 10.59 25.93 22.58
N TYR A 352 11.58 25.55 21.78
CA TYR A 352 11.93 24.15 21.54
C TYR A 352 12.97 23.75 22.55
N THR A 353 12.50 23.14 23.63
CA THR A 353 13.36 22.80 24.75
C THR A 353 14.35 21.70 24.34
N VAL A 354 15.53 21.68 24.94
CA VAL A 354 16.52 20.60 24.73
C VAL A 354 15.88 19.23 25.00
N LYS A 355 14.92 19.16 25.92
CA LYS A 355 14.19 17.93 26.23
C LYS A 355 13.27 17.48 25.09
N GLU A 356 12.56 18.40 24.43
CA GLU A 356 11.75 18.11 23.23
C GLU A 356 12.64 17.73 22.05
N ALA A 357 13.82 18.36 21.91
CA ALA A 357 14.80 18.01 20.89
C ALA A 357 15.37 16.60 21.07
N LEU A 358 15.76 16.24 22.30
CA LEU A 358 16.21 14.89 22.64
C LEU A 358 15.11 13.86 22.43
N ALA A 359 13.86 14.18 22.77
CA ALA A 359 12.74 13.29 22.52
C ALA A 359 12.41 13.13 21.02
N GLY A 360 12.53 14.21 20.24
CA GLY A 360 12.40 14.14 18.78
C GLY A 360 13.47 13.23 18.16
N LEU A 361 14.73 13.36 18.60
CA LEU A 361 15.83 12.48 18.17
C LEU A 361 15.60 11.02 18.57
N LEU A 362 15.11 10.79 19.80
CA LEU A 362 14.76 9.46 20.29
C LEU A 362 13.62 8.83 19.47
N ALA A 363 12.57 9.59 19.18
CA ALA A 363 11.45 9.14 18.36
C ALA A 363 11.88 8.87 16.91
N PHE A 364 12.71 9.74 16.32
CA PHE A 364 13.26 9.53 14.98
C PHE A 364 14.17 8.29 14.92
N THR A 365 14.97 8.05 15.96
CA THR A 365 15.75 6.80 16.07
C THR A 365 14.83 5.60 16.10
N GLY A 366 13.76 5.64 16.92
CA GLY A 366 12.75 4.58 16.94
C GLY A 366 12.09 4.35 15.58
N VAL A 367 11.85 5.40 14.81
CA VAL A 367 11.33 5.32 13.45
C VAL A 367 12.32 4.62 12.50
N LEU A 368 13.62 4.88 12.60
CA LEU A 368 14.62 4.15 11.80
C LEU A 368 14.63 2.65 12.12
N PHE A 369 14.45 2.28 13.39
CA PHE A 369 14.32 0.88 13.80
C PHE A 369 13.04 0.22 13.30
N VAL A 370 11.92 0.96 13.28
CA VAL A 370 10.67 0.46 12.68
C VAL A 370 10.81 0.37 11.16
N ALA A 371 11.26 1.43 10.49
CA ALA A 371 11.32 1.52 9.02
C ALA A 371 12.43 0.66 8.38
N ARG A 372 13.45 0.25 9.16
CA ARG A 372 14.55 -0.64 8.79
C ARG A 372 15.19 -0.32 7.42
N PRO A 373 15.80 0.87 7.25
CA PRO A 373 16.43 1.17 5.98
C PRO A 373 17.58 0.18 5.68
N PRO A 374 17.76 -0.25 4.41
CA PRO A 374 18.76 -1.24 4.03
C PRO A 374 20.20 -0.87 4.43
N TRP A 375 20.53 0.42 4.42
CA TRP A 375 21.87 0.91 4.80
C TRP A 375 22.16 0.85 6.29
N LEU A 376 21.14 0.80 7.16
CA LEU A 376 21.29 0.75 8.61
C LEU A 376 21.22 -0.68 9.14
N PHE A 377 20.44 -1.54 8.49
CA PHE A 377 20.27 -2.96 8.83
C PHE A 377 20.66 -3.83 7.64
N PRO A 378 21.98 -3.99 7.36
CA PRO A 378 22.46 -4.82 6.26
C PRO A 378 22.12 -6.30 6.53
N GLY A 379 21.06 -6.79 5.87
CA GLY A 379 20.53 -8.16 5.97
C GLY A 379 19.38 -8.34 4.97
N THR A 380 18.81 -9.55 4.84
CA THR A 380 17.61 -9.76 4.02
C THR A 380 16.56 -8.72 4.42
N PRO A 381 16.05 -7.89 3.49
CA PRO A 381 15.03 -6.90 3.81
C PRO A 381 13.88 -7.64 4.48
N LEU A 382 13.49 -7.23 5.68
CA LEU A 382 12.32 -7.74 6.39
C LEU A 382 11.32 -6.59 6.48
N ASP A 383 10.06 -6.87 6.16
CA ASP A 383 8.93 -5.98 6.29
C ASP A 383 8.93 -5.35 7.70
N PRO A 384 8.99 -4.01 7.77
CA PRO A 384 8.99 -3.21 8.99
C PRO A 384 7.96 -3.58 10.05
N ILE A 385 6.81 -4.12 9.65
CA ILE A 385 5.62 -4.22 10.50
C ILE A 385 5.30 -5.69 10.82
N SER A 386 5.45 -6.58 9.84
CA SER A 386 5.17 -8.02 9.98
C SER A 386 6.39 -8.85 10.36
N GLY A 387 7.61 -8.39 10.05
CA GLY A 387 8.85 -9.14 10.31
C GLY A 387 9.13 -10.30 9.35
N GLU A 388 8.32 -10.44 8.30
CA GLU A 388 8.54 -11.30 7.13
C GLU A 388 9.56 -10.64 6.16
N PRO A 389 10.18 -11.31 5.16
CA PRO A 389 11.00 -10.64 4.15
C PRO A 389 10.24 -9.53 3.40
N ALA A 390 10.78 -8.31 3.33
CA ALA A 390 10.15 -7.16 2.70
C ALA A 390 10.04 -7.38 1.20
N GLU A 391 8.84 -7.17 0.64
CA GLU A 391 8.64 -7.10 -0.81
C GLU A 391 9.52 -5.99 -1.42
N HIS A 392 10.54 -6.38 -2.18
CA HIS A 392 11.22 -5.46 -3.09
C HIS A 392 10.31 -5.13 -4.28
N VAL A 393 9.55 -4.03 -4.19
CA VAL A 393 9.09 -3.33 -5.39
C VAL A 393 10.27 -2.54 -5.92
N GLU A 394 11.16 -3.19 -6.67
CA GLU A 394 12.34 -2.50 -7.20
C GLU A 394 11.96 -1.50 -8.30
N GLY A 395 12.32 -0.23 -8.06
CA GLY A 395 12.63 0.74 -9.09
C GLY A 395 13.91 0.33 -9.85
N PRO A 396 14.20 0.94 -11.02
CA PRO A 396 15.32 0.50 -11.85
C PRO A 396 16.65 1.06 -11.37
N ASP A 397 17.53 0.18 -10.90
CA ASP A 397 18.90 0.53 -10.54
C ASP A 397 19.85 0.61 -11.75
N SER A 398 20.74 1.58 -11.62
CA SER A 398 21.78 2.03 -12.52
C SER A 398 23.00 1.10 -12.54
N THR A 399 23.59 0.83 -13.71
CA THR A 399 25.04 0.98 -13.99
C THR A 399 25.42 0.43 -15.39
N SER A 400 25.69 1.33 -16.34
CA SER A 400 26.87 1.35 -17.25
C SER A 400 26.57 2.15 -18.53
N LEU A 401 27.22 3.30 -18.66
CA LEU A 401 27.22 4.17 -19.84
C LEU A 401 27.89 3.51 -21.06
N SER A 402 27.27 3.61 -22.23
CA SER A 402 28.00 3.86 -23.48
C SER A 402 27.11 4.60 -24.50
N LEU A 403 27.55 5.79 -24.89
CA LEU A 403 26.93 6.76 -25.78
C LEU A 403 26.89 6.30 -27.26
N LEU A 404 26.01 6.96 -28.02
CA LEU A 404 25.89 7.05 -29.50
C LEU A 404 24.83 6.15 -30.16
N SER A 405 23.61 6.67 -30.31
CA SER A 405 23.07 7.06 -31.63
C SER A 405 21.62 7.56 -31.53
N PHE A 406 21.41 8.81 -31.93
CA PHE A 406 20.10 9.33 -32.32
C PHE A 406 19.82 8.96 -33.79
N GLY A 407 18.61 8.50 -34.09
CA GLY A 407 18.11 8.26 -35.47
C GLY A 407 16.72 7.61 -35.47
N ILE A 408 15.82 8.12 -36.32
CA ILE A 408 14.35 8.05 -36.25
C ILE A 408 13.74 6.70 -36.73
N GLN A 409 12.51 6.41 -36.24
CA GLN A 409 11.37 5.70 -36.87
C GLN A 409 11.02 4.27 -36.42
N GLY A 410 9.82 4.13 -35.82
CA GLY A 410 8.95 2.95 -35.92
C GLY A 410 9.01 1.93 -34.77
N GLY A 411 7.97 1.92 -33.94
CA GLY A 411 7.46 0.76 -33.17
C GLY A 411 8.45 -0.04 -32.31
N ARG A 412 8.48 0.23 -31.00
CA ARG A 412 8.93 -0.70 -29.94
C ARG A 412 8.48 -0.18 -28.57
N ALA A 413 8.10 -1.12 -27.68
CA ALA A 413 7.78 -0.85 -26.29
C ALA A 413 8.87 0.02 -25.65
N HIS A 414 8.47 1.14 -25.05
CA HIS A 414 9.40 2.04 -24.37
C HIS A 414 9.86 1.37 -23.08
N SER A 415 10.98 0.65 -23.17
CA SER A 415 11.86 0.35 -22.04
C SER A 415 12.23 1.69 -21.38
N LEU A 416 11.81 1.89 -20.14
CA LEU A 416 12.23 3.02 -19.33
C LEU A 416 13.76 2.94 -19.15
N PRO A 417 14.51 4.05 -19.35
CA PRO A 417 15.96 4.06 -19.23
C PRO A 417 16.42 3.79 -17.78
N PRO A 418 17.64 3.26 -17.57
CA PRO A 418 18.24 3.15 -16.24
C PRO A 418 18.38 4.54 -15.62
N ILE A 419 17.94 4.70 -14.37
CA ILE A 419 17.93 5.99 -13.68
C ILE A 419 19.37 6.52 -13.63
N SER A 420 19.63 7.68 -14.21
CA SER A 420 20.96 8.29 -14.11
C SER A 420 21.23 8.71 -12.66
N ALA A 421 22.49 8.70 -12.21
CA ALA A 421 22.85 9.21 -10.88
C ALA A 421 22.32 10.65 -10.65
N GLU A 422 22.17 11.41 -11.74
CA GLU A 422 21.54 12.73 -11.77
C GLU A 422 20.04 12.67 -11.44
N GLN A 423 19.27 11.76 -12.07
CA GLN A 423 17.84 11.57 -11.78
C GLN A 423 17.60 11.12 -10.34
N ARG A 424 18.42 10.20 -9.81
CA ARG A 424 18.34 9.79 -8.39
C ARG A 424 18.65 10.96 -7.46
N THR A 425 19.69 11.75 -7.77
CA THR A 425 20.03 12.94 -6.97
C THR A 425 18.91 13.97 -7.00
N ILE A 426 18.33 14.23 -8.17
CA ILE A 426 17.17 15.12 -8.33
C ILE A 426 15.98 14.62 -7.50
N ALA A 427 15.71 13.31 -7.50
CA ALA A 427 14.64 12.71 -6.71
C ALA A 427 14.86 12.88 -5.20
N ILE A 428 16.09 12.66 -4.70
CA ILE A 428 16.45 12.90 -3.29
C ILE A 428 16.28 14.38 -2.94
N LEU A 429 16.78 15.29 -3.78
CA LEU A 429 16.66 16.73 -3.55
C LEU A 429 15.19 17.17 -3.53
N LEU A 430 14.35 16.65 -4.43
CA LEU A 430 12.92 16.91 -4.45
C LEU A 430 12.18 16.28 -3.26
N ALA A 431 12.60 15.11 -2.78
CA ALA A 431 12.06 14.49 -1.57
C ALA A 431 12.36 15.34 -0.32
N VAL A 432 13.59 15.82 -0.19
CA VAL A 432 14.02 16.69 0.92
C VAL A 432 13.32 18.04 0.86
N LEU A 433 13.23 18.64 -0.34
CA LEU A 433 12.45 19.87 -0.56
C LEU A 433 10.97 19.65 -0.21
N GLY A 434 10.42 18.51 -0.61
CA GLY A 434 9.06 18.10 -0.29
C GLY A 434 8.84 17.96 1.22
N ALA A 435 9.78 17.33 1.94
CA ALA A 435 9.72 17.21 3.39
C ALA A 435 9.77 18.58 4.09
N PHE A 436 10.60 19.50 3.61
CA PHE A 436 10.65 20.88 4.12
C PHE A 436 9.36 21.66 3.83
N ALA A 437 8.80 21.53 2.63
CA ALA A 437 7.54 22.16 2.26
C ALA A 437 6.36 21.61 3.08
N ALA A 438 6.32 20.29 3.30
CA ALA A 438 5.34 19.65 4.19
C ALA A 438 5.48 20.16 5.64
N SER A 439 6.72 20.30 6.13
CA SER A 439 7.01 20.86 7.46
C SER A 439 6.54 22.31 7.59
N THR A 440 6.74 23.10 6.54
CA THR A 440 6.24 24.48 6.46
C THR A 440 4.71 24.51 6.47
N ALA A 441 4.06 23.59 5.76
CA ALA A 441 2.60 23.47 5.78
C ALA A 441 2.07 23.11 7.18
N TYR A 442 2.73 22.21 7.91
CA TYR A 442 2.37 21.85 9.29
C TYR A 442 2.59 23.01 10.26
N ALA A 443 3.72 23.70 10.16
CA ALA A 443 3.97 24.92 10.93
C ALA A 443 2.92 25.99 10.62
N THR A 444 2.49 26.13 9.36
CA THR A 444 1.46 27.11 8.98
C THR A 444 0.09 26.75 9.56
N ILE A 445 -0.28 25.46 9.63
CA ILE A 445 -1.50 25.01 10.33
C ILE A 445 -1.46 25.48 11.80
N ARG A 446 -0.31 25.34 12.45
CA ARG A 446 -0.10 25.80 13.83
C ARG A 446 -0.18 27.32 13.95
N VAL A 447 0.45 28.05 13.04
CA VAL A 447 0.36 29.52 12.98
C VAL A 447 -1.10 29.93 12.88
N ILE A 448 -1.87 29.33 11.95
CA ILE A 448 -3.31 29.60 11.80
C ILE A 448 -4.04 29.35 13.13
N GLY A 449 -3.76 28.22 13.79
CA GLY A 449 -4.35 27.88 15.08
C GLY A 449 -5.87 27.90 15.03
N GLN A 450 -6.52 28.43 16.07
CA GLN A 450 -7.98 28.56 16.14
C GLN A 450 -8.55 29.78 15.38
N ARG A 451 -7.71 30.54 14.66
CA ARG A 451 -8.16 31.74 13.90
C ARG A 451 -8.98 31.41 12.66
N ALA A 452 -8.88 30.16 12.18
CA ALA A 452 -9.74 29.63 11.13
C ALA A 452 -10.09 28.19 11.47
N HIS A 453 -11.35 27.83 11.22
CA HIS A 453 -11.82 26.46 11.33
C HIS A 453 -10.94 25.53 10.48
N SER A 454 -10.54 24.35 10.99
CA SER A 454 -9.61 23.46 10.28
C SER A 454 -10.05 23.13 8.87
N LEU A 455 -11.35 22.91 8.65
CA LEU A 455 -11.87 22.62 7.31
C LEU A 455 -11.63 23.75 6.31
N ILE A 456 -11.57 25.02 6.73
CA ILE A 456 -11.18 26.11 5.82
C ILE A 456 -9.72 25.90 5.38
N SER A 457 -8.82 25.60 6.32
CA SER A 457 -7.43 25.28 6.00
C SER A 457 -7.32 24.04 5.09
N VAL A 458 -8.07 22.97 5.38
CA VAL A 458 -8.16 21.75 4.55
C VAL A 458 -8.63 22.07 3.14
N THR A 459 -9.67 22.88 2.98
CA THR A 459 -10.18 23.28 1.66
C THR A 459 -9.13 24.01 0.83
N TYR A 460 -8.37 24.94 1.39
CA TYR A 460 -7.33 25.66 0.64
C TYR A 460 -6.24 24.72 0.10
N PHE A 461 -5.79 23.78 0.94
CA PHE A 461 -4.81 22.77 0.52
C PHE A 461 -5.36 21.80 -0.52
N ALA A 462 -6.55 21.27 -0.29
CA ALA A 462 -7.18 20.34 -1.20
C ALA A 462 -7.44 21.02 -2.55
N PHE A 463 -7.97 22.25 -2.56
CA PHE A 463 -8.25 23.00 -3.77
C PHE A 463 -6.98 23.31 -4.57
N LEU A 464 -5.94 23.86 -3.92
CA LEU A 464 -4.67 24.14 -4.59
C LEU A 464 -4.00 22.87 -5.10
N SER A 465 -4.12 21.76 -4.38
CA SER A 465 -3.60 20.46 -4.82
C SER A 465 -4.39 19.90 -5.99
N THR A 466 -5.71 20.05 -6.02
CA THR A 466 -6.56 19.67 -7.16
C THR A 466 -6.16 20.46 -8.40
N ILE A 467 -6.06 21.79 -8.31
CA ILE A 467 -5.67 22.64 -9.44
C ILE A 467 -4.26 22.33 -9.89
N GLY A 468 -3.29 22.25 -8.97
CA GLY A 468 -1.90 21.95 -9.30
C GLY A 468 -1.75 20.58 -9.98
N SER A 469 -2.44 19.56 -9.48
CA SER A 469 -2.42 18.22 -10.09
C SER A 469 -3.09 18.22 -11.47
N ALA A 470 -4.22 18.93 -11.63
CA ALA A 470 -4.90 19.06 -12.91
C ALA A 470 -4.02 19.76 -13.95
N VAL A 471 -3.36 20.86 -13.59
CA VAL A 471 -2.45 21.58 -14.48
C VAL A 471 -1.29 20.67 -14.91
N ILE A 472 -0.68 19.93 -13.98
CA ILE A 472 0.42 19.01 -14.33
C ILE A 472 -0.07 17.90 -15.26
N ILE A 473 -1.25 17.32 -15.01
CA ILE A 473 -1.83 16.30 -15.90
C ILE A 473 -2.11 16.89 -17.29
N LEU A 474 -2.58 18.13 -17.39
CA LEU A 474 -2.90 18.77 -18.68
C LEU A 474 -1.65 19.21 -19.47
N VAL A 475 -0.60 19.63 -18.78
CA VAL A 475 0.62 20.18 -19.40
C VAL A 475 1.63 19.08 -19.75
N HIS A 476 1.66 17.99 -18.98
CA HIS A 476 2.63 16.92 -19.19
C HIS A 476 2.19 16.02 -20.36
N PRO A 477 2.96 15.94 -21.45
CA PRO A 477 2.54 15.26 -22.69
C PRO A 477 2.30 13.75 -22.50
N ASP A 478 2.95 13.13 -21.51
CA ASP A 478 2.82 11.70 -21.23
C ASP A 478 1.70 11.35 -20.23
N LEU A 479 1.03 12.34 -19.63
CA LEU A 479 -0.02 12.11 -18.63
C LEU A 479 -1.41 12.25 -19.25
N GLN A 480 -2.03 11.14 -19.63
CA GLN A 480 -3.44 11.14 -20.04
C GLN A 480 -4.33 10.79 -18.86
N PHE A 481 -5.36 11.60 -18.60
CA PHE A 481 -6.36 11.29 -17.58
C PHE A 481 -7.15 10.04 -17.97
N VAL A 482 -7.02 8.98 -17.18
CA VAL A 482 -7.72 7.70 -17.42
C VAL A 482 -8.99 7.68 -16.58
N MET A 483 -10.12 7.37 -17.19
CA MET A 483 -11.41 7.28 -16.50
C MET A 483 -11.59 5.88 -15.91
N PRO A 484 -12.14 5.73 -14.68
CA PRO A 484 -12.40 4.41 -14.12
C PRO A 484 -13.48 3.67 -14.91
N GLU A 485 -13.16 2.46 -15.35
CA GLU A 485 -13.99 1.62 -16.21
C GLU A 485 -14.91 0.71 -15.37
N ASP A 486 -14.42 0.23 -14.22
CA ASP A 486 -15.11 -0.75 -13.38
C ASP A 486 -15.69 -0.18 -12.09
N LEU A 487 -16.81 -0.76 -11.63
CA LEU A 487 -17.41 -0.44 -10.33
C LEU A 487 -16.43 -0.67 -9.15
N SER A 488 -15.51 -1.62 -9.30
CA SER A 488 -14.47 -1.88 -8.32
C SER A 488 -13.46 -0.73 -8.22
N GLN A 489 -13.05 -0.14 -9.35
CA GLN A 489 -12.18 1.03 -9.40
C GLN A 489 -12.88 2.26 -8.80
N TRP A 490 -14.16 2.45 -9.11
CA TRP A 490 -14.98 3.50 -8.47
C TRP A 490 -15.09 3.33 -6.95
N GLY A 491 -15.24 2.09 -6.47
CA GLY A 491 -15.25 1.79 -5.03
C GLY A 491 -13.92 2.09 -4.34
N LEU A 492 -12.78 1.71 -4.95
CA LEU A 492 -11.45 2.00 -4.41
C LEU A 492 -11.17 3.51 -4.37
N ILE A 493 -11.56 4.23 -5.43
CA ILE A 493 -11.46 5.69 -5.50
C ILE A 493 -12.30 6.36 -4.40
N ALA A 494 -13.52 5.88 -4.16
CA ALA A 494 -14.38 6.41 -3.10
C ALA A 494 -13.75 6.23 -1.71
N ILE A 495 -13.15 5.06 -1.45
CA ILE A 495 -12.44 4.78 -0.18
C ILE A 495 -11.25 5.71 -0.01
N ILE A 496 -10.43 5.91 -1.06
CA ILE A 496 -9.28 6.83 -1.02
C ILE A 496 -9.73 8.27 -0.73
N GLY A 497 -10.82 8.72 -1.36
CA GLY A 497 -11.39 10.05 -1.14
C GLY A 497 -11.89 10.25 0.29
N LEU A 498 -12.70 9.33 0.80
CA LEU A 498 -13.32 9.43 2.13
C LEU A 498 -12.30 9.33 3.27
N THR A 499 -11.42 8.31 3.21
CA THR A 499 -10.37 8.13 4.22
C THR A 499 -9.34 9.25 4.15
N GLY A 500 -9.01 9.72 2.94
CA GLY A 500 -8.14 10.85 2.71
C GLY A 500 -8.65 12.16 3.32
N PHE A 501 -9.95 12.43 3.20
CA PHE A 501 -10.61 13.58 3.83
C PHE A 501 -10.58 13.47 5.36
N ALA A 502 -10.97 12.32 5.91
CA ALA A 502 -11.01 12.11 7.36
C ALA A 502 -9.62 12.29 8.00
N LEU A 503 -8.58 11.68 7.39
CA LEU A 503 -7.19 11.86 7.81
C LEU A 503 -6.79 13.33 7.80
N GLN A 504 -7.08 14.05 6.70
CA GLN A 504 -6.64 15.43 6.54
C GLN A 504 -7.33 16.38 7.52
N PHE A 505 -8.60 16.14 7.83
CA PHE A 505 -9.34 16.87 8.85
C PHE A 505 -8.74 16.66 10.25
N LEU A 506 -8.61 15.40 10.69
CA LEU A 506 -8.11 15.06 12.02
C LEU A 506 -6.67 15.53 12.25
N LEU A 507 -5.81 15.40 11.23
CA LEU A 507 -4.43 15.90 11.29
C LEU A 507 -4.40 17.42 11.50
N THR A 508 -5.22 18.16 10.75
CA THR A 508 -5.25 19.63 10.83
C THR A 508 -5.77 20.07 12.20
N GLU A 509 -6.85 19.47 12.67
CA GLU A 509 -7.45 19.72 13.97
C GLU A 509 -6.49 19.42 15.14
N GLY A 510 -5.68 18.36 15.02
CA GLY A 510 -4.66 18.02 16.02
C GLY A 510 -3.53 19.05 16.08
N LEU A 511 -2.96 19.40 14.93
CA LEU A 511 -1.86 20.37 14.83
C LEU A 511 -2.27 21.79 15.22
N GLN A 512 -3.53 22.18 15.04
CA GLN A 512 -4.02 23.49 15.49
C GLN A 512 -4.12 23.61 17.02
N ARG A 513 -4.30 22.50 17.75
CA ARG A 513 -4.60 22.51 19.19
C ARG A 513 -3.39 22.30 20.09
N GLU A 514 -2.36 21.64 19.61
CA GLU A 514 -1.17 21.30 20.42
C GLU A 514 0.06 22.11 20.00
N LYS A 515 1.03 22.31 20.91
CA LYS A 515 2.28 23.04 20.63
C LYS A 515 3.09 22.33 19.55
N GLY A 516 3.77 23.08 18.68
CA GLY A 516 4.40 22.56 17.46
C GLY A 516 5.28 21.33 17.70
N GLY A 517 6.31 21.47 18.55
CA GLY A 517 7.25 20.38 18.84
C GLY A 517 6.63 19.16 19.52
N ARG A 518 5.57 19.35 20.34
CA ARG A 518 4.87 18.23 20.99
C ARG A 518 3.95 17.51 20.01
N ALA A 519 3.17 18.27 19.24
CA ALA A 519 2.22 17.74 18.27
C ALA A 519 2.91 16.92 17.18
N THR A 520 4.05 17.39 16.68
CA THR A 520 4.78 16.70 15.60
C THR A 520 5.45 15.43 16.10
N ASN A 521 6.03 15.44 17.31
CA ASN A 521 6.59 14.22 17.91
C ASN A 521 5.53 13.14 18.12
N LEU A 522 4.27 13.51 18.40
CA LEU A 522 3.16 12.55 18.49
C LEU A 522 2.78 11.94 17.13
N THR A 523 3.10 12.59 16.00
CA THR A 523 2.86 12.01 14.66
C THR A 523 3.62 10.73 14.44
N TYR A 524 4.77 10.52 15.09
CA TYR A 524 5.52 9.26 15.03
C TYR A 524 4.74 8.07 15.61
N LEU A 525 3.75 8.31 16.50
CA LEU A 525 2.87 7.25 17.02
C LEU A 525 2.06 6.57 15.92
N GLN A 526 1.90 7.19 14.73
CA GLN A 526 1.24 6.52 13.61
C GLN A 526 1.91 5.19 13.24
N LEU A 527 3.23 5.06 13.43
CA LEU A 527 3.96 3.81 13.22
C LEU A 527 3.67 2.78 14.31
N VAL A 528 3.54 3.23 15.56
CA VAL A 528 3.14 2.37 16.68
C VAL A 528 1.71 1.89 16.48
N PHE A 529 0.80 2.78 16.08
CA PHE A 529 -0.57 2.40 15.74
C PHE A 529 -0.60 1.49 14.52
N ALA A 530 0.26 1.70 13.52
CA ALA A 530 0.39 0.77 12.40
C ALA A 530 0.78 -0.63 12.91
N LEU A 531 1.78 -0.76 13.79
CA LEU A 531 2.20 -2.03 14.42
C LEU A 531 1.13 -2.64 15.34
N VAL A 532 0.35 -1.81 16.04
CA VAL A 532 -0.73 -2.28 16.92
C VAL A 532 -1.91 -2.76 16.09
N VAL A 533 -2.30 -1.99 15.07
CA VAL A 533 -3.32 -2.42 14.10
C VAL A 533 -2.78 -3.67 13.38
N GLU A 534 -1.49 -3.75 13.04
CA GLU A 534 -0.82 -4.95 12.53
C GLU A 534 -1.11 -6.16 13.44
N ARG A 535 -0.77 -6.02 14.72
CA ARG A 535 -0.95 -7.08 15.71
C ARG A 535 -2.41 -7.42 16.01
N LEU A 536 -3.30 -6.41 16.01
CA LEU A 536 -4.72 -6.54 16.37
C LEU A 536 -5.57 -7.06 15.21
N VAL A 537 -5.26 -6.64 13.99
CA VAL A 537 -6.00 -7.00 12.77
C VAL A 537 -5.39 -8.24 12.13
N TRP A 538 -4.06 -8.39 12.11
CA TRP A 538 -3.38 -9.49 11.40
C TRP A 538 -2.69 -10.50 12.34
N GLY A 539 -2.56 -10.22 13.63
CA GLY A 539 -2.05 -11.20 14.61
C GLY A 539 -0.54 -11.45 14.55
N THR A 540 0.16 -10.85 13.58
CA THR A 540 1.61 -10.95 13.37
C THR A 540 2.35 -10.25 14.51
N THR A 541 3.47 -10.83 14.94
CA THR A 541 4.35 -10.20 15.92
C THR A 541 5.46 -9.46 15.17
N PRO A 542 5.53 -8.12 15.28
CA PRO A 542 6.62 -7.37 14.66
C PRO A 542 7.99 -7.88 15.11
N PRO A 543 9.02 -7.73 14.28
CA PRO A 543 10.36 -8.19 14.62
C PRO A 543 10.89 -7.40 15.83
N ILE A 544 11.86 -7.96 16.54
CA ILE A 544 12.34 -7.43 17.83
C ILE A 544 12.87 -5.99 17.65
N GLU A 545 13.48 -5.69 16.50
CA GLU A 545 13.96 -4.36 16.13
C GLU A 545 12.82 -3.34 16.01
N SER A 546 11.70 -3.71 15.36
CA SER A 546 10.53 -2.85 15.23
C SER A 546 9.78 -2.69 16.57
N LEU A 547 9.77 -3.72 17.41
CA LEU A 547 9.26 -3.62 18.79
C LEU A 547 10.12 -2.68 19.62
N PHE A 548 11.45 -2.77 19.50
CA PHE A 548 12.37 -1.84 20.14
C PHE A 548 12.13 -0.40 19.66
N GLY A 549 11.99 -0.21 18.34
CA GLY A 549 11.64 1.08 17.75
C GLY A 549 10.31 1.64 18.27
N ALA A 550 9.28 0.79 18.41
CA ALA A 550 8.00 1.18 18.97
C ALA A 550 8.10 1.63 20.44
N VAL A 551 8.90 0.93 21.25
CA VAL A 551 9.18 1.32 22.64
C VAL A 551 9.88 2.67 22.71
N LEU A 552 10.84 2.94 21.82
CA LEU A 552 11.49 4.25 21.75
C LEU A 552 10.51 5.37 21.38
N ILE A 553 9.62 5.14 20.41
CA ILE A 553 8.60 6.12 20.00
C ILE A 553 7.62 6.39 21.15
N ILE A 554 7.10 5.34 21.80
CA ILE A 554 6.18 5.47 22.95
C ILE A 554 6.89 6.19 24.11
N GLY A 555 8.13 5.79 24.43
CA GLY A 555 8.93 6.40 25.48
C GLY A 555 9.16 7.90 25.25
N ALA A 556 9.52 8.29 24.02
CA ALA A 556 9.65 9.69 23.63
C ALA A 556 8.31 10.44 23.73
N ALA A 557 7.21 9.86 23.26
CA ALA A 557 5.88 10.46 23.33
C ALA A 557 5.42 10.67 24.77
N VAL A 558 5.60 9.67 25.64
CA VAL A 558 5.28 9.75 27.07
C VAL A 558 6.15 10.80 27.75
N TRP A 559 7.46 10.81 27.49
CA TRP A 559 8.39 11.81 28.03
C TRP A 559 7.99 13.25 27.68
N VAL A 560 7.63 13.50 26.42
CA VAL A 560 7.15 14.80 25.93
C VAL A 560 5.76 15.16 26.49
N SER A 561 4.91 14.15 26.69
CA SER A 561 3.57 14.35 27.26
C SER A 561 3.65 14.70 28.75
N LEU A 562 4.52 14.04 29.52
CA LEU A 562 4.75 14.28 30.95
C LEU A 562 5.45 15.61 31.23
N GLN A 563 6.16 16.16 30.23
CA GLN A 563 6.73 17.52 30.28
C GLN A 563 5.70 18.62 30.06
N LYS A 564 4.41 18.31 30.18
CA LYS A 564 3.37 19.31 30.36
C LYS A 564 3.61 20.05 31.68
N ASN A 565 4.59 20.94 31.66
CA ASN A 565 4.75 21.95 32.69
C ASN A 565 3.44 22.73 32.70
N ALA A 566 2.79 22.74 33.86
CA ALA A 566 1.73 23.69 34.16
C ALA A 566 2.17 25.05 33.62
N VAL A 567 1.32 25.65 32.80
CA VAL A 567 1.47 27.06 32.47
C VAL A 567 1.42 27.78 33.82
N THR A 568 2.58 28.16 34.36
CA THR A 568 2.63 29.26 35.30
C THR A 568 2.10 30.44 34.52
N VAL A 569 0.83 30.76 34.76
CA VAL A 569 0.27 32.07 34.46
C VAL A 569 1.13 33.04 35.25
N LYS A 570 2.19 33.55 34.63
CA LYS A 570 2.65 34.88 34.99
C LYS A 570 1.54 35.77 34.47
N GLU A 571 0.77 36.35 35.39
CA GLU A 571 0.05 37.60 35.14
C GLU A 571 1.07 38.63 34.69
N GLY A 572 1.41 38.59 33.40
CA GLY A 572 2.03 39.68 32.70
C GLY A 572 0.92 40.67 32.44
N LYS A 573 0.86 41.68 33.31
CA LYS A 573 0.14 42.94 33.15
C LYS A 573 0.23 43.41 31.70
N THR A 574 -0.77 43.07 30.87
CA THR A 574 -1.03 43.79 29.64
C THR A 574 -1.84 45.00 30.03
N VAL A 575 -1.24 46.17 29.85
CA VAL A 575 -1.91 47.45 29.90
C VAL A 575 -2.88 47.46 28.73
N ASP A 576 -4.17 47.22 29.02
CA ASP A 576 -5.26 47.34 28.05
C ASP A 576 -5.51 48.84 27.79
N GLU A 577 -4.83 49.42 26.79
CA GLU A 577 -5.13 50.78 26.28
C GLU A 577 -6.55 50.88 25.68
N GLU A 578 -7.20 49.77 25.36
CA GLU A 578 -8.61 49.75 24.95
C GLU A 578 -9.59 49.86 26.13
N SER A 579 -9.17 49.45 27.34
CA SER A 579 -9.99 49.57 28.56
C SER A 579 -9.91 50.95 29.22
N SER A 580 -8.86 51.74 28.93
CA SER A 580 -8.78 53.16 29.34
C SER A 580 -9.66 54.04 28.47
N LEU A 581 -9.77 53.76 27.17
CA LEU A 581 -10.63 54.53 26.26
C LEU A 581 -12.13 54.30 26.53
N LEU A 582 -12.51 53.11 27.01
CA LEU A 582 -13.89 52.81 27.40
C LEU A 582 -14.22 53.18 28.87
N ARG A 583 -13.23 53.56 29.69
CA ARG A 583 -13.45 54.13 31.02
C ARG A 583 -13.67 55.64 30.99
N ASP A 584 -13.14 56.33 30.00
CA ASP A 584 -13.35 57.78 29.85
C ASP A 584 -14.74 58.10 29.27
N GLU A 585 -15.36 57.24 28.45
CA GLU A 585 -16.74 57.44 27.97
C GLU A 585 -17.83 57.00 28.98
N GLN A 586 -17.52 56.08 29.91
CA GLN A 586 -18.48 55.70 30.98
C GLN A 586 -18.40 56.62 32.21
N GLY A 587 -17.33 57.42 32.35
CA GLY A 587 -17.18 58.42 33.40
C GLY A 587 -17.93 59.73 33.16
N GLU A 588 -18.24 60.07 31.90
CA GLU A 588 -18.98 61.30 31.56
C GLU A 588 -20.51 61.14 31.65
N ASP A 589 -21.03 59.92 31.49
CA ASP A 589 -22.49 59.65 31.56
C ASP A 589 -23.03 59.49 32.99
N GLU A 590 -22.17 59.18 33.98
CA GLU A 590 -22.58 59.18 35.40
C GLU A 590 -22.60 60.59 36.02
N ASP A 591 -21.78 61.53 35.53
CA ASP A 591 -21.72 62.89 36.08
C ASP A 591 -22.87 63.79 35.55
N CYS A 592 -23.41 63.48 34.37
CA CYS A 592 -24.60 64.14 33.81
C CYS A 592 -25.91 63.70 34.48
N ARG A 593 -25.95 62.53 35.15
CA ARG A 593 -27.11 62.04 35.92
C ARG A 593 -27.10 62.44 37.39
N ARG A 594 -25.98 62.91 37.94
CA ARG A 594 -25.88 63.34 39.35
C ARG A 594 -26.24 64.80 39.59
N ASN A 595 -26.11 65.67 38.57
CA ASN A 595 -26.44 67.10 38.69
C ASN A 595 -27.88 67.48 38.30
N SER A 596 -28.74 66.53 37.91
CA SER A 596 -30.16 66.78 37.61
C SER A 596 -31.15 66.34 38.69
N ALA A 597 -30.66 65.79 39.82
CA ALA A 597 -31.49 65.28 40.92
C ALA A 597 -31.39 66.07 42.24
N SER A 598 -30.83 67.30 42.24
CA SER A 598 -30.69 68.14 43.45
C SER A 598 -31.33 69.53 43.36
N THR A 599 -32.37 69.73 42.54
CA THR A 599 -33.10 71.01 42.44
C THR A 599 -34.63 70.88 42.46
N GLU A 600 -35.17 69.84 43.10
CA GLU A 600 -36.59 69.82 43.51
C GLU A 600 -36.73 69.23 44.92
N ASN A 601 -36.40 70.05 45.92
CA ASN A 601 -37.18 70.31 47.14
C ASN A 601 -36.44 71.27 48.08
#